data_AF-A0AAV5PDA6-F1
#
_entry.id   AF-A0AAV5PDA6-F1
#
_cell.length_a   1.000
_cell.length_b   1.000
_cell.length_c   1.000
_cell.angle_alpha   90.00
_cell.angle_beta   90.00
_cell.angle_gamma   90.00
#
_symmetry.space_group_name_H-M   'P 1'
#
loop_
_entity.id
_entity.type
_entity.pdbx_description
1 polymer ?
#
loop_
_entity_poly.entity_id
_entity_poly.type
_entity_poly.pdbx_seq_one_letter_code
_entity_poly.pdbx_strand_id
1 'polypeptide(L)'
;MVHVPEDKIVEGGILCHLAQRDWMMRDILDLMLSDSDNTATNFLIDFIGFAKMAAWFEAEFAHLHLGRYLMEVTDRENYLSAETALELLERLLADPSPFGQVCQKALFYQESVNKLLQDLPEGCSYSKTGELEDTEHDAARIFAGDSYYDICFMSHYTGLEEREQILLAQNAVGKLAYQDLTGK
;
A
#
# COMPACT_ATOMS: atom_id res chain seq x y z
N MET A 1 -12.29 -18.32 -10.15
CA MET A 1 -11.14 -17.76 -10.89
C MET A 1 -11.64 -16.54 -11.66
N VAL A 2 -10.76 -15.57 -11.85
CA VAL A 2 -10.96 -14.38 -12.67
C VAL A 2 -9.89 -14.34 -13.75
N HIS A 3 -10.24 -13.82 -14.92
CA HIS A 3 -9.34 -13.72 -16.06
C HIS A 3 -8.82 -12.28 -16.18
N VAL A 4 -7.51 -12.09 -16.13
CA VAL A 4 -6.85 -10.80 -16.37
C VAL A 4 -6.49 -10.72 -17.86
N PRO A 5 -7.08 -9.79 -18.64
CA PRO A 5 -6.81 -9.68 -20.08
C PRO A 5 -5.38 -9.26 -20.39
N GLU A 6 -4.81 -9.75 -21.50
CA GLU A 6 -3.43 -9.43 -21.92
C GLU A 6 -3.23 -7.93 -22.18
N ASP A 7 -4.23 -7.27 -22.77
CA ASP A 7 -4.21 -5.84 -23.08
C ASP A 7 -4.37 -4.94 -21.84
N LYS A 8 -4.56 -5.54 -20.67
CA LYS A 8 -4.66 -4.86 -19.37
C LYS A 8 -3.42 -5.00 -18.50
N ILE A 9 -2.42 -5.75 -18.95
CA ILE A 9 -1.14 -5.90 -18.24
C ILE A 9 -0.35 -4.59 -18.33
N VAL A 10 0.12 -4.10 -17.18
CA VAL A 10 0.99 -2.92 -17.06
C VAL A 10 2.25 -3.27 -16.27
N GLU A 11 3.32 -2.51 -16.47
CA GLU A 11 4.58 -2.69 -15.73
C GLU A 11 4.41 -2.40 -14.23
N GLY A 12 5.28 -3.00 -13.41
CA GLY A 12 5.27 -2.89 -11.95
C GLY A 12 4.43 -3.98 -11.30
N GLY A 13 5.11 -4.97 -10.72
CA GLY A 13 4.52 -6.16 -10.10
C GLY A 13 4.71 -7.46 -10.89
N ILE A 14 4.53 -8.58 -10.22
CA ILE A 14 4.83 -9.91 -10.75
C ILE A 14 3.95 -10.35 -11.92
N LEU A 15 2.70 -9.86 -12.01
CA LEU A 15 1.76 -10.31 -13.04
C LEU A 15 2.23 -10.00 -14.46
N CYS A 16 3.00 -8.92 -14.65
CA CYS A 16 3.57 -8.59 -15.96
C CYS A 16 4.71 -9.53 -16.41
N HIS A 17 5.23 -10.36 -15.51
CA HIS A 17 6.28 -11.33 -15.79
C HIS A 17 5.77 -12.76 -15.99
N LEU A 18 4.51 -13.04 -15.63
CA LEU A 18 3.94 -14.38 -15.70
C LEU A 18 3.14 -14.55 -16.99
N ALA A 19 2.99 -15.80 -17.45
CA ALA A 19 2.12 -16.15 -18.58
C ALA A 19 0.70 -16.54 -18.14
N GLN A 20 0.49 -16.80 -16.85
CA GLN A 20 -0.82 -17.15 -16.29
C GLN A 20 -1.76 -15.95 -16.32
N ARG A 21 -3.02 -16.18 -16.71
CA ARG A 21 -4.06 -15.14 -16.80
C ARG A 21 -5.31 -15.43 -15.99
N ASP A 22 -5.50 -16.68 -15.57
CA ASP A 22 -6.59 -17.08 -14.68
C ASP A 22 -6.08 -17.18 -13.25
N TRP A 23 -6.68 -16.38 -12.36
CA TRP A 23 -6.24 -16.21 -10.98
C TRP A 23 -7.39 -16.42 -10.01
N MET A 24 -7.13 -16.77 -8.76
CA MET A 24 -8.17 -16.61 -7.73
C MET A 24 -8.25 -15.13 -7.35
N MET A 25 -9.46 -14.64 -7.05
CA MET A 25 -9.63 -13.23 -6.62
C MET A 25 -8.76 -12.91 -5.40
N ARG A 26 -8.58 -13.86 -4.49
CA ARG A 26 -7.69 -13.72 -3.34
C ARG A 26 -6.22 -13.51 -3.73
N ASP A 27 -5.77 -14.11 -4.84
CA ASP A 27 -4.38 -14.00 -5.29
C ASP A 27 -4.16 -12.59 -5.88
N ILE A 28 -5.14 -12.06 -6.63
CA ILE A 28 -5.12 -10.68 -7.11
C ILE A 28 -5.09 -9.68 -5.95
N LEU A 29 -5.91 -9.91 -4.92
CA LEU A 29 -5.94 -9.05 -3.72
C LEU A 29 -4.62 -9.09 -2.94
N ASP A 30 -4.03 -10.28 -2.80
CA ASP A 30 -2.75 -10.48 -2.12
C ASP A 30 -1.65 -9.71 -2.86
N LEU A 31 -1.49 -9.94 -4.17
CA LEU A 31 -0.48 -9.26 -5.00
C LEU A 31 -0.62 -7.73 -5.03
N MET A 32 -1.85 -7.21 -5.07
CA MET A 32 -2.10 -5.77 -4.98
C MET A 32 -1.54 -5.17 -3.68
N LEU A 33 -1.60 -5.92 -2.57
CA LEU A 33 -1.09 -5.45 -1.29
C LEU A 33 0.38 -5.78 -1.12
N SER A 34 0.79 -7.05 -1.18
CA SER A 34 2.12 -7.53 -0.77
C SER A 34 3.25 -7.20 -1.75
N ASP A 35 2.96 -7.13 -3.05
CA ASP A 35 3.91 -6.83 -4.13
C ASP A 35 3.66 -5.44 -4.75
N SER A 36 2.56 -4.78 -4.35
CA SER A 36 2.11 -3.53 -4.94
C SER A 36 1.84 -3.64 -6.45
N ASP A 37 1.36 -4.80 -6.92
CA ASP A 37 1.21 -5.09 -8.34
C ASP A 37 0.21 -4.14 -9.03
N ASN A 38 0.69 -3.43 -10.04
CA ASN A 38 -0.08 -2.40 -10.75
C ASN A 38 -1.21 -3.01 -11.58
N THR A 39 -0.98 -4.18 -12.19
CA THR A 39 -1.99 -4.90 -12.97
C THR A 39 -3.11 -5.40 -12.06
N ALA A 40 -2.76 -5.99 -10.91
CA ALA A 40 -3.72 -6.45 -9.92
C ALA A 40 -4.57 -5.29 -9.40
N THR A 41 -3.94 -4.15 -9.11
CA THR A 41 -4.62 -2.92 -8.67
C THR A 41 -5.61 -2.41 -9.72
N ASN A 42 -5.16 -2.23 -10.96
CA ASN A 42 -6.01 -1.77 -12.06
C ASN A 42 -7.15 -2.75 -12.34
N PHE A 43 -6.90 -4.06 -12.27
CA PHE A 43 -7.92 -5.09 -12.43
C PHE A 43 -9.01 -4.99 -11.36
N LEU A 44 -8.65 -4.78 -10.08
CA LEU A 44 -9.64 -4.64 -8.99
C LEU A 44 -10.47 -3.37 -9.14
N ILE A 45 -9.85 -2.27 -9.56
CA ILE A 45 -10.56 -1.02 -9.90
C ILE A 45 -11.55 -1.28 -11.05
N ASP A 46 -11.14 -1.97 -12.11
CA ASP A 46 -12.01 -2.33 -13.25
C ASP A 46 -13.15 -3.27 -12.84
N PHE A 47 -12.87 -4.24 -11.96
CA PHE A 47 -13.85 -5.21 -11.48
C PHE A 47 -15.00 -4.54 -10.71
N ILE A 48 -14.70 -3.51 -9.91
CA ILE A 48 -15.71 -2.70 -9.21
C ILE A 48 -16.35 -1.66 -10.16
N GLY A 49 -15.54 -1.11 -11.05
CA GLY A 49 -15.84 -0.01 -11.95
C GLY A 49 -15.24 1.31 -11.45
N PHE A 50 -14.35 1.90 -12.24
CA PHE A 50 -13.60 3.11 -11.89
C PHE A 50 -14.48 4.26 -11.37
N ALA A 51 -15.51 4.65 -12.13
CA ALA A 51 -16.39 5.75 -11.75
C ALA A 51 -17.16 5.47 -10.46
N LYS A 52 -17.52 4.21 -10.21
CA LYS A 52 -18.20 3.79 -8.98
C LYS A 52 -17.26 3.90 -7.78
N MET A 53 -16.02 3.43 -7.94
CA MET A 53 -15.01 3.47 -6.89
C MET A 53 -14.59 4.91 -6.57
N ALA A 54 -14.32 5.73 -7.59
CA ALA A 54 -14.00 7.15 -7.41
C ALA A 54 -15.12 7.92 -6.70
N ALA A 55 -16.38 7.73 -7.12
CA ALA A 55 -17.52 8.37 -6.46
C ALA A 55 -17.72 7.92 -5.01
N TRP A 56 -17.45 6.64 -4.73
CA TRP A 56 -17.51 6.12 -3.36
C TRP A 56 -16.42 6.73 -2.48
N PHE A 57 -15.20 6.84 -2.98
CA PHE A 57 -14.09 7.44 -2.25
C PHE A 57 -14.35 8.90 -1.86
N GLU A 58 -14.80 9.71 -2.81
CA GLU A 58 -15.15 11.13 -2.57
C GLU A 58 -16.30 11.30 -1.56
N ALA A 59 -17.21 10.32 -1.49
CA ALA A 59 -18.33 10.36 -0.56
C ALA A 59 -17.96 9.92 0.86
N GLU A 60 -17.05 8.95 1.00
CA GLU A 60 -16.72 8.32 2.28
C GLU A 60 -15.50 8.93 2.97
N PHE A 61 -14.55 9.48 2.22
CA PHE A 61 -13.28 9.91 2.77
C PHE A 61 -12.99 11.37 2.41
N ALA A 62 -12.62 12.14 3.42
CA ALA A 62 -12.03 13.45 3.19
C ALA A 62 -10.63 13.25 2.55
N HIS A 63 -10.33 14.05 1.54
CA HIS A 63 -9.00 14.11 0.93
C HIS A 63 -8.52 12.78 0.32
N LEU A 64 -9.39 12.04 -0.37
CA LEU A 64 -9.02 10.89 -1.19
C LEU A 64 -9.63 11.02 -2.59
N HIS A 65 -8.78 10.96 -3.61
CA HIS A 65 -9.19 11.05 -5.01
C HIS A 65 -8.53 9.95 -5.85
N LEU A 66 -9.36 9.23 -6.60
CA LEU A 66 -8.93 8.29 -7.64
C LEU A 66 -9.15 8.95 -9.01
N GLY A 67 -8.10 9.57 -9.55
CA GLY A 67 -8.12 10.33 -10.79
C GLY A 67 -7.66 9.55 -12.03
N ARG A 68 -6.84 8.51 -11.84
CA ARG A 68 -6.29 7.69 -12.93
C ARG A 68 -5.97 6.25 -12.54
N TYR A 69 -5.82 5.38 -13.52
CA TYR A 69 -5.24 4.05 -13.32
C TYR A 69 -3.73 4.15 -13.04
N LEU A 70 -3.16 3.11 -12.43
CA LEU A 70 -1.71 3.01 -12.24
C LEU A 70 -1.06 2.87 -13.62
N MET A 71 0.10 3.54 -13.79
CA MET A 71 0.83 3.68 -15.06
C MET A 71 0.09 4.41 -16.20
N GLU A 72 -1.12 4.97 -15.97
CA GLU A 72 -1.80 5.83 -16.95
C GLU A 72 -1.09 7.19 -17.07
N VAL A 73 -0.77 7.62 -18.30
CA VAL A 73 -0.23 8.95 -18.58
C VAL A 73 -1.37 9.93 -18.80
N THR A 74 -1.65 10.77 -17.80
CA THR A 74 -2.72 11.78 -17.82
C THR A 74 -2.38 12.96 -16.92
N ASP A 75 -3.14 14.06 -17.02
CA ASP A 75 -3.08 15.25 -16.18
C ASP A 75 -3.86 15.11 -14.86
N ARG A 76 -4.66 14.04 -14.71
CA ARG A 76 -5.34 13.68 -13.47
C ARG A 76 -4.39 12.91 -12.57
N GLU A 77 -4.48 13.12 -11.25
CA GLU A 77 -3.63 12.41 -10.30
C GLU A 77 -4.43 11.70 -9.22
N ASN A 78 -3.80 10.68 -8.63
CA ASN A 78 -4.32 10.03 -7.43
C ASN A 78 -3.72 10.72 -6.21
N TYR A 79 -4.54 11.03 -5.20
CA TYR A 79 -4.03 11.57 -3.95
C TYR A 79 -4.83 11.08 -2.76
N LEU A 80 -4.15 10.96 -1.62
CA LEU A 80 -4.76 10.75 -0.32
C LEU A 80 -4.00 11.53 0.75
N SER A 81 -4.67 11.84 1.86
CA SER A 81 -4.01 12.39 3.04
C SER A 81 -3.45 11.27 3.94
N ALA A 82 -2.48 11.61 4.80
CA ALA A 82 -1.93 10.68 5.79
C ALA A 82 -2.98 10.19 6.80
N GLU A 83 -3.93 11.05 7.18
CA GLU A 83 -5.05 10.69 8.05
C GLU A 83 -5.94 9.64 7.37
N THR A 84 -6.28 9.86 6.11
CA THR A 84 -7.10 8.91 5.34
C THR A 84 -6.36 7.58 5.13
N ALA A 85 -5.04 7.61 4.89
CA ALA A 85 -4.23 6.41 4.75
C ALA A 85 -4.27 5.54 6.02
N LEU A 86 -4.13 6.17 7.19
CA LEU A 86 -4.24 5.50 8.48
C LEU A 86 -5.63 4.93 8.70
N GLU A 87 -6.67 5.72 8.42
CA GLU A 87 -8.07 5.26 8.56
C GLU A 87 -8.34 4.01 7.71
N LEU A 88 -7.87 3.98 6.45
CA LEU A 88 -8.02 2.83 5.59
C LEU A 88 -7.26 1.60 6.11
N LEU A 89 -6.03 1.79 6.58
CA LEU A 89 -5.22 0.73 7.18
C LEU A 89 -5.94 0.14 8.41
N GLU A 90 -6.39 0.99 9.32
CA GLU A 90 -7.12 0.57 10.52
C GLU A 90 -8.40 -0.22 10.18
N ARG A 91 -9.19 0.28 9.21
CA ARG A 91 -10.40 -0.41 8.73
C ARG A 91 -10.08 -1.81 8.17
N LEU A 92 -9.00 -1.96 7.40
CA LEU A 92 -8.56 -3.26 6.86
C LEU A 92 -8.09 -4.21 7.96
N LEU A 93 -7.34 -3.71 8.95
CA LEU A 93 -6.87 -4.51 10.08
C LEU A 93 -8.01 -4.91 11.04
N ALA A 94 -9.09 -4.13 11.08
CA ALA A 94 -10.26 -4.43 11.90
C ALA A 94 -11.27 -5.37 11.23
N ASP A 95 -11.18 -5.64 9.92
CA ASP A 95 -12.13 -6.49 9.20
C ASP A 95 -11.95 -7.98 9.54
N PRO A 96 -12.91 -8.64 10.22
CA PRO A 96 -12.78 -10.05 10.58
C PRO A 96 -13.16 -10.99 9.43
N SER A 97 -13.65 -10.46 8.31
CA SER A 97 -14.14 -11.25 7.18
C SER A 97 -13.02 -12.08 6.53
N PRO A 98 -13.37 -13.10 5.73
CA PRO A 98 -12.37 -13.81 4.93
C PRO A 98 -11.59 -12.90 3.98
N PHE A 99 -12.16 -11.76 3.58
CA PHE A 99 -11.47 -10.74 2.79
C PHE A 99 -10.43 -10.00 3.65
N GLY A 100 -10.84 -9.50 4.82
CA GLY A 100 -9.94 -8.86 5.77
C GLY A 100 -8.76 -9.74 6.16
N GLN A 101 -8.97 -11.05 6.33
CA GLN A 101 -7.89 -12.00 6.62
C GLN A 101 -6.86 -12.12 5.49
N VAL A 102 -7.29 -12.06 4.22
CA VAL A 102 -6.36 -12.03 3.07
C VAL A 102 -5.57 -10.72 3.09
N CYS A 103 -6.25 -9.58 3.27
CA CYS A 103 -5.59 -8.27 3.28
C CYS A 103 -4.60 -8.13 4.43
N GLN A 104 -4.98 -8.54 5.64
CA GLN A 104 -4.10 -8.54 6.81
C GLN A 104 -2.86 -9.40 6.57
N LYS A 105 -3.04 -10.59 6.01
CA LYS A 105 -1.92 -11.47 5.68
C LYS A 105 -0.99 -10.83 4.64
N ALA A 106 -1.53 -10.22 3.59
CA ALA A 106 -0.74 -9.58 2.55
C ALA A 106 0.03 -8.36 3.07
N LEU A 107 -0.59 -7.54 3.92
CA LEU A 107 0.05 -6.40 4.59
C LEU A 107 1.14 -6.84 5.59
N PHE A 108 0.95 -7.99 6.24
CA PHE A 108 1.94 -8.57 7.16
C PHE A 108 3.17 -9.11 6.43
N TYR A 109 2.98 -9.64 5.22
CA TYR A 109 4.05 -10.16 4.36
C TYR A 109 4.40 -9.22 3.20
N GLN A 110 4.23 -7.91 3.41
CA GLN A 110 4.67 -6.89 2.46
C GLN A 110 6.14 -7.09 2.10
N GLU A 111 6.45 -7.13 0.80
CA GLU A 111 7.83 -7.37 0.34
C GLU A 111 8.70 -6.11 0.44
N SER A 112 8.10 -4.92 0.30
CA SER A 112 8.79 -3.64 0.43
C SER A 112 8.98 -3.26 1.90
N VAL A 113 10.11 -3.67 2.49
CA VAL A 113 10.47 -3.35 3.89
C VAL A 113 11.51 -2.24 4.03
N ASN A 114 11.80 -1.48 2.97
CA ASN A 114 12.91 -0.53 2.88
C ASN A 114 12.65 0.89 3.43
N LYS A 115 11.57 1.08 4.21
CA LYS A 115 11.10 2.39 4.72
C LYS A 115 10.97 2.38 6.25
N LEU A 116 9.74 2.52 6.79
CA LEU A 116 9.52 2.46 8.25
C LEU A 116 10.04 1.14 8.84
N LEU A 117 10.11 0.07 8.04
CA LEU A 117 10.44 -1.28 8.48
C LEU A 117 11.91 -1.70 8.31
N GLN A 118 12.77 -0.89 7.69
CA GLN A 118 14.08 -1.31 7.18
C GLN A 118 15.06 -1.84 8.24
N ASP A 119 14.84 -1.49 9.51
CA ASP A 119 15.67 -1.92 10.66
C ASP A 119 14.87 -2.67 11.73
N LEU A 120 13.67 -3.15 11.39
CA LEU A 120 12.75 -3.82 12.31
C LEU A 120 12.82 -5.34 12.11
N PRO A 121 12.55 -6.14 13.17
CA PRO A 121 12.48 -7.59 13.03
C PRO A 121 11.27 -8.00 12.16
N GLU A 122 11.39 -9.13 11.48
CA GLU A 122 10.27 -9.68 10.73
C GLU A 122 9.06 -9.98 11.63
N GLY A 123 7.87 -9.77 11.09
CA GLY A 123 6.61 -10.14 11.74
C GLY A 123 6.18 -9.22 12.89
N CYS A 124 6.72 -8.00 12.95
CA CYS A 124 6.29 -6.98 13.92
C CYS A 124 5.46 -5.85 13.28
N SER A 125 4.92 -6.06 12.07
CA SER A 125 4.17 -5.00 11.38
C SER A 125 3.12 -5.52 10.39
N TYR A 126 2.22 -4.61 10.05
CA TYR A 126 1.40 -4.63 8.83
C TYR A 126 1.70 -3.33 8.10
N SER A 127 2.06 -3.35 6.81
CA SER A 127 2.40 -2.10 6.10
C SER A 127 2.01 -2.08 4.62
N LYS A 128 1.90 -0.85 4.10
CA LYS A 128 1.83 -0.58 2.67
C LYS A 128 2.70 0.63 2.33
N THR A 129 3.68 0.39 1.46
CA THR A 129 4.55 1.42 0.89
C THR A 129 3.97 1.95 -0.42
N GLY A 130 4.46 3.11 -0.84
CA GLY A 130 4.38 3.53 -2.24
C GLY A 130 5.33 4.67 -2.55
N GLU A 131 5.64 4.84 -3.82
CA GLU A 131 6.65 5.79 -4.31
C GLU A 131 6.25 6.31 -5.69
N LEU A 132 6.61 7.56 -5.95
CA LEU A 132 6.66 8.16 -7.29
C LEU A 132 8.04 8.81 -7.46
N GLU A 133 8.25 9.52 -8.58
CA GLU A 133 9.52 10.19 -8.85
C GLU A 133 9.90 11.21 -7.75
N ASP A 134 8.90 11.91 -7.21
CA ASP A 134 9.05 13.02 -6.26
C ASP A 134 8.31 12.80 -4.93
N THR A 135 7.80 11.59 -4.67
CA THR A 135 7.10 11.27 -3.42
C THR A 135 7.50 9.92 -2.85
N GLU A 136 7.60 9.87 -1.52
CA GLU A 136 7.81 8.66 -0.75
C GLU A 136 6.72 8.58 0.33
N HIS A 137 6.06 7.44 0.43
CA HIS A 137 5.13 7.17 1.51
C HIS A 137 5.18 5.73 2.03
N ASP A 138 4.79 5.60 3.29
CA ASP A 138 4.62 4.33 3.99
C ASP A 138 3.55 4.51 5.09
N ALA A 139 2.64 3.56 5.19
CA ALA A 139 1.65 3.47 6.26
C ALA A 139 1.76 2.09 6.92
N ALA A 140 2.00 2.07 8.23
CA ALA A 140 2.28 0.85 8.95
C ALA A 140 1.67 0.84 10.36
N ARG A 141 1.14 -0.32 10.75
CA ARG A 141 1.00 -0.70 12.16
C ARG A 141 2.27 -1.42 12.57
N ILE A 142 3.00 -0.88 13.53
CA ILE A 142 4.19 -1.52 14.13
C ILE A 142 3.81 -1.97 15.53
N PHE A 143 4.10 -3.22 15.90
CA PHE A 143 3.63 -3.79 17.16
C PHE A 143 4.66 -4.65 17.89
N ALA A 144 4.52 -4.72 19.21
CA ALA A 144 5.22 -5.66 20.07
C ALA A 144 4.25 -6.18 21.14
N GLY A 145 3.92 -7.47 21.06
CA GLY A 145 2.82 -8.03 21.86
C GLY A 145 1.49 -7.36 21.50
N ASP A 146 0.75 -6.91 22.52
CA ASP A 146 -0.55 -6.26 22.34
C ASP A 146 -0.45 -4.73 22.14
N SER A 147 0.75 -4.15 22.26
CA SER A 147 0.99 -2.72 22.08
C SER A 147 1.41 -2.42 20.64
N TYR A 148 0.91 -1.33 20.08
CA TYR A 148 1.24 -0.92 18.71
C TYR A 148 1.23 0.60 18.51
N TYR A 149 1.88 1.03 17.43
CA TYR A 149 1.75 2.36 16.85
C TYR A 149 1.25 2.24 15.41
N ASP A 150 0.28 3.06 15.04
CA ASP A 150 -0.10 3.30 13.66
C ASP A 150 0.59 4.57 13.17
N ILE A 151 1.38 4.45 12.11
CA ILE A 151 2.25 5.50 11.59
C ILE A 151 2.04 5.62 10.10
N CYS A 152 1.76 6.83 9.63
CA CYS A 152 1.83 7.17 8.23
C CYS A 152 2.84 8.29 8.04
N PHE A 153 3.81 8.04 7.16
CA PHE A 153 4.80 9.01 6.75
C PHE A 153 4.60 9.26 5.26
N MET A 154 4.28 10.51 4.89
CA MET A 154 4.16 10.94 3.51
C MET A 154 5.07 12.14 3.28
N SER A 155 5.71 12.17 2.12
CA SER A 155 6.67 13.23 1.80
C SER A 155 6.69 13.54 0.31
N HIS A 156 7.04 14.78 0.03
CA HIS A 156 7.36 15.29 -1.30
C HIS A 156 8.77 15.85 -1.26
N TYR A 157 9.56 15.64 -2.32
CA TYR A 157 10.96 16.05 -2.37
C TYR A 157 11.39 16.45 -3.77
N THR A 158 12.51 17.15 -3.84
CA THR A 158 13.17 17.51 -5.09
C THR A 158 14.56 16.88 -5.15
N GLY A 159 14.71 15.88 -6.02
CA GLY A 159 16.00 15.24 -6.30
C GLY A 159 16.41 14.16 -5.29
N LEU A 160 17.50 13.47 -5.62
CA LEU A 160 17.90 12.23 -4.94
C LEU A 160 18.46 12.44 -3.52
N GLU A 161 19.08 13.59 -3.25
CA GLU A 161 19.66 13.88 -1.93
C GLU A 161 18.56 14.04 -0.87
N GLU A 162 17.50 14.80 -1.17
CA GLU A 162 16.34 14.92 -0.26
C GLU A 162 15.63 13.59 -0.07
N ARG A 163 15.48 12.80 -1.14
CA ARG A 163 14.92 11.45 -1.06
C ARG A 163 15.68 10.56 -0.08
N GLU A 164 17.01 10.56 -0.14
CA GLU A 164 17.85 9.78 0.78
C GLU A 164 17.63 10.21 2.24
N GLN A 165 17.57 11.52 2.51
CA GLN A 165 17.31 12.02 3.87
C GLN A 165 15.91 11.64 4.37
N ILE A 166 14.90 11.65 3.49
CA ILE A 166 13.54 11.21 3.81
C ILE A 166 13.51 9.73 4.17
N LEU A 167 14.17 8.87 3.40
CA LEU A 167 14.24 7.44 3.72
C LEU A 167 14.91 7.24 5.08
N LEU A 168 16.06 7.88 5.33
CA LEU A 168 16.71 7.82 6.65
C LEU A 168 15.80 8.31 7.79
N ALA A 169 14.97 9.33 7.55
CA ALA A 169 13.98 9.79 8.52
C ALA A 169 12.87 8.74 8.76
N GLN A 170 12.35 8.09 7.71
CA GLN A 170 11.37 7.01 7.84
C GLN A 170 11.93 5.84 8.65
N ASN A 171 13.14 5.38 8.32
CA ASN A 171 13.86 4.37 9.10
C ASN A 171 13.94 4.74 10.58
N ALA A 172 14.35 5.97 10.88
CA ALA A 172 14.50 6.45 12.25
C ALA A 172 13.17 6.46 13.01
N VAL A 173 12.08 6.90 12.37
CA VAL A 173 10.74 6.90 12.96
C VAL A 173 10.30 5.48 13.31
N GLY A 174 10.38 4.54 12.37
CA GLY A 174 9.96 3.16 12.62
C GLY A 174 10.79 2.49 13.72
N LYS A 175 12.11 2.73 13.71
CA LYS A 175 13.01 2.24 14.76
C LYS A 175 12.65 2.79 16.14
N LEU A 176 12.42 4.10 16.25
CA LEU A 176 12.03 4.74 17.52
C LEU A 176 10.70 4.19 18.03
N ALA A 177 9.71 4.00 17.15
CA ALA A 177 8.43 3.41 17.52
C ALA A 177 8.58 1.99 18.09
N TYR A 178 9.36 1.14 17.41
CA TYR A 178 9.59 -0.23 17.86
C TYR A 178 10.41 -0.31 19.17
N GLN A 179 11.39 0.59 19.34
CA GLN A 179 12.18 0.73 20.55
C GLN A 179 11.31 1.11 21.76
N ASP A 180 10.46 2.10 21.60
CA ASP A 180 9.50 2.52 22.63
C ASP A 180 8.55 1.38 23.02
N LEU A 181 7.99 0.66 22.04
CA LEU A 181 7.13 -0.51 22.27
C LEU A 181 7.82 -1.64 23.04
N THR A 182 9.14 -1.80 22.88
CA THR A 182 9.90 -2.88 23.51
C THR A 182 10.65 -2.46 24.78
N GLY A 183 10.58 -1.17 25.16
CA GLY A 183 11.30 -0.61 26.30
C GLY A 183 12.83 -0.67 26.16
N LYS A 184 13.35 -0.59 24.93
CA LYS A 184 14.77 -0.64 24.59
C LYS A 184 15.24 0.64 23.92
#